data_AF-A0A7W1AJI0-F1
#
_entry.id   AF-A0A7W1AJI0-F1
#
_cell.length_a   1.000
_cell.length_b   1.000
_cell.length_c   1.000
_cell.angle_alpha   90.00
_cell.angle_beta   90.00
_cell.angle_gamma   90.00
#
_symmetry.space_group_name_H-M   'P 1'
#
loop_
_entity.id
_entity.type
_entity.pdbx_description
1 polymer ?
#
loop_
_entity_poly.entity_id
_entity_poly.type
_entity_poly.pdbx_seq_one_letter_code
_entity_poly.pdbx_strand_id
1 'polypeptide(L)' 'MAGRASIVGAAATHVGKVREHNEDAHYFDADAGLFVVCDGMGGHA' A
#
# COMPACT_ATOMS: atom_id res chain seq x y z
N MET A 1 -29.38 7.19 -11.53
CA MET A 1 -28.16 6.58 -10.99
C MET A 1 -26.99 7.16 -11.75
N ALA A 2 -26.26 8.12 -11.18
CA ALA A 2 -25.03 8.61 -11.80
C ALA A 2 -23.96 7.50 -11.67
N GLY A 3 -23.37 7.06 -12.79
CA GLY A 3 -22.30 6.06 -12.77
C GLY A 3 -21.12 6.57 -11.94
N ARG A 4 -20.60 5.74 -11.03
CA ARG A 4 -19.36 6.06 -10.31
C ARG A 4 -18.20 6.10 -11.31
N ALA A 5 -17.29 7.05 -11.12
CA ALA A 5 -16.04 7.09 -11.88
C ALA A 5 -15.21 5.83 -11.60
N SER A 6 -14.52 5.32 -12.62
CA SER A 6 -13.55 4.23 -12.46
C SER A 6 -12.30 4.74 -11.73
N ILE A 7 -11.87 4.04 -10.69
CA ILE A 7 -10.62 4.33 -9.99
C ILE A 7 -9.50 3.50 -10.63
N VAL A 8 -8.33 4.12 -10.83
CA VAL A 8 -7.09 3.40 -11.17
C VAL A 8 -6.15 3.56 -9.98
N GLY A 9 -5.77 2.44 -9.37
CA GLY A 9 -4.85 2.40 -8.24
C GLY A 9 -3.45 1.95 -8.66
N ALA A 10 -2.43 2.45 -7.98
CA ALA A 10 -1.06 1.97 -8.06
C ALA A 10 -0.42 2.13 -6.68
N ALA A 11 0.56 1.28 -6.39
CA ALA A 11 1.33 1.38 -5.17
C ALA A 11 2.79 0.98 -5.44
N ALA A 12 3.69 1.60 -4.68
CA ALA A 12 5.12 1.34 -4.73
C ALA A 12 5.70 1.54 -3.33
N THR A 13 6.69 0.74 -2.98
CA THR A 13 7.45 0.91 -1.73
C THR A 13 8.92 0.62 -1.98
N HIS A 14 9.80 1.09 -1.10
CA HIS A 14 11.25 0.97 -1.22
C HIS A 14 11.89 0.93 0.17
N VAL A 15 12.89 0.05 0.36
CA VAL A 15 13.59 -0.15 1.66
C VAL A 15 14.29 1.11 2.20
N GLY A 16 14.63 2.03 1.30
CA GLY A 16 15.34 3.26 1.62
C GLY A 16 16.85 3.08 1.51
N LYS A 17 17.61 3.89 2.26
CA LYS A 17 19.08 3.93 2.18
C LYS A 17 19.79 3.32 3.39
N VAL A 18 19.05 3.03 4.46
CA VAL A 18 19.62 2.68 5.78
C VAL A 18 19.19 1.30 6.25
N ARG A 19 17.92 0.93 6.05
CA ARG A 19 17.41 -0.39 6.44
C ARG A 19 17.85 -1.45 5.42
N GLU A 20 17.99 -2.68 5.89
CA GLU A 20 18.24 -3.85 5.03
C GLU A 20 16.93 -4.53 4.61
N HIS A 21 15.86 -4.32 5.39
CA HIS A 21 14.55 -4.91 5.17
C HIS A 21 13.47 -3.83 5.18
N ASN A 22 12.52 -3.95 4.26
CA ASN A 22 11.37 -3.06 4.20
C ASN A 22 10.19 -3.71 4.92
N GLU A 23 9.78 -3.14 6.05
CA GLU A 23 8.64 -3.62 6.83
C GLU A 23 7.32 -2.96 6.39
N ASP A 24 7.35 -2.05 5.40
CA ASP A 24 6.16 -1.44 4.82
C ASP A 24 5.33 -2.47 4.03
N ALA A 25 4.01 -2.42 4.19
CA ALA A 25 3.05 -3.14 3.37
C ALA A 25 1.97 -2.21 2.82
N HIS A 26 1.45 -2.53 1.64
CA HIS A 26 0.34 -1.80 1.02
C HIS A 26 -0.61 -2.74 0.30
N TYR A 27 -1.87 -2.34 0.21
CA TYR A 27 -2.90 -3.03 -0.58
C TYR A 27 -3.91 -2.01 -1.10
N PHE A 28 -4.49 -2.26 -2.26
CA PHE A 28 -5.62 -1.48 -2.73
C PHE A 28 -6.61 -2.35 -3.52
N ASP A 29 -7.87 -1.93 -3.47
CA ASP A 29 -8.98 -2.44 -4.27
C ASP A 29 -9.69 -1.24 -4.90
N ALA A 30 -9.46 -1.05 -6.20
CA ALA A 30 -10.01 0.09 -6.95
C ALA A 30 -11.52 -0.01 -7.17
N ASP A 31 -12.07 -1.23 -7.23
CA ASP A 31 -13.51 -1.47 -7.38
C ASP A 31 -14.26 -1.14 -6.08
N ALA A 32 -13.63 -1.47 -4.94
CA ALA A 32 -14.13 -1.10 -3.62
C ALA A 32 -13.81 0.35 -3.23
N GLY A 33 -12.88 1.02 -3.93
CA GLY A 33 -12.36 2.34 -3.52
C GLY A 33 -11.57 2.30 -2.21
N LEU A 34 -10.91 1.17 -1.93
CA LEU A 34 -10.14 0.91 -0.72
C LEU A 34 -8.64 1.04 -0.97
N PHE A 35 -7.94 1.73 -0.07
CA PHE A 35 -6.49 1.88 -0.08
C PHE A 35 -5.96 1.71 1.35
N VAL A 36 -4.90 0.92 1.51
CA VAL A 36 -4.29 0.61 2.81
C VAL A 36 -2.78 0.75 2.70
N VAL A 37 -2.18 1.40 3.69
CA VAL A 37 -0.73 1.50 3.89
C VAL A 37 -0.45 1.16 5.36
N CYS A 38 0.55 0.30 5.59
CA CYS A 38 0.94 -0.17 6.91
C CYS A 38 2.45 -0.01 7.08
N ASP A 39 2.88 0.66 8.15
CA ASP A 39 4.28 0.78 8.60
C ASP A 39 4.53 -0.31 9.65
N GLY A 40 5.32 -1.32 9.27
CA GLY A 40 5.65 -2.46 10.11
C GLY A 40 6.77 -2.14 11.11
N MET A 41 6.69 -2.75 12.30
CA MET A 41 7.71 -2.62 13.34
C MET A 41 7.92 -3.96 14.04
N GLY A 42 9.14 -4.22 14.50
CA GLY A 42 9.47 -5.33 15.40
C GLY A 42 10.58 -6.25 14.92
N GLY A 43 10.87 -6.27 13.60
CA GLY A 43 11.87 -7.17 13.02
C GLY A 43 11.48 -8.66 13.09
N HIS A 44 12.12 -9.50 12.29
CA HIS A 44 11.98 -10.96 12.40
C HIS A 44 12.80 -11.43 13.63
N ALA A 45 12.14 -12.09 14.58
CA ALA A 45 12.78 -12.72 15.75
C ALA A 45 13.39 -14.08 15.40
#